data_AF-A0A376EVW3-F1
#
_entry.id   AF-A0A376EVW3-F1
#
_cell.length_a   1.000
_cell.length_b   1.000
_cell.length_c   1.000
_cell.angle_alpha   90.00
_cell.angle_beta   90.00
_cell.angle_gamma   90.00
#
_symmetry.space_group_name_H-M   'P 1'
#
loop_
_entity.id
_entity.type
_entity.pdbx_description
1 polymer ?
#
loop_
_entity_poly.entity_id
_entity_poly.type
_entity_poly.pdbx_seq_one_letter_code
_entity_poly.pdbx_strand_id
1 'polypeptide(L)'
;MEHQLPTSDQNFVESLIPQRFPFVMVHEIMEYNEENLISGFEIKEDNIFVQEAIFQASGLIEHQAQSVALHTGYKYYLLGKDAPTGYIGAIKSFEAENSSGNRRPPDIGSDNPE
;
A
#
# COMPACT_ATOMS: atom_id res chain seq x y z
N MET A 1 -20.25 13.58 3.13
CA MET A 1 -20.36 12.24 2.53
C MET A 1 -19.85 11.27 3.57
N GLU A 2 -20.63 10.26 3.93
CA GLU A 2 -20.14 9.18 4.79
C GLU A 2 -19.29 8.26 3.91
N HIS A 3 -17.98 8.21 4.14
CA HIS A 3 -17.11 7.26 3.46
C HIS A 3 -17.33 5.88 4.11
N GLN A 4 -18.13 5.03 3.45
CA GLN A 4 -18.30 3.63 3.83
C GLN A 4 -17.09 2.80 3.40
N LEU A 5 -16.75 1.77 4.17
CA LEU A 5 -15.68 0.83 3.85
C LEU A 5 -16.24 -0.39 3.10
N PRO A 6 -15.49 -0.98 2.16
CA PRO A 6 -14.16 -0.57 1.72
C PRO A 6 -14.19 0.73 0.88
N THR A 7 -13.11 1.51 0.90
CA THR A 7 -13.00 2.73 0.08
C THR A 7 -11.62 2.86 -0.58
N SER A 8 -11.64 3.12 -1.88
CA SER A 8 -10.46 3.44 -2.70
C SER A 8 -10.58 4.83 -3.34
N ASP A 9 -11.37 5.72 -2.73
CA ASP A 9 -11.40 7.14 -3.14
C ASP A 9 -10.04 7.77 -2.81
N GLN A 10 -9.22 7.94 -3.84
CA GLN A 10 -7.86 8.42 -3.71
C GLN A 10 -7.78 9.78 -3.00
N ASN A 11 -8.69 10.71 -3.29
CA ASN A 11 -8.67 12.03 -2.64
C ASN A 11 -8.94 11.91 -1.14
N PHE A 12 -9.87 11.03 -0.78
CA PHE A 12 -10.17 10.76 0.62
C PHE A 12 -8.99 10.07 1.32
N VAL A 13 -8.50 8.96 0.78
CA VAL A 13 -7.39 8.18 1.38
C VAL A 13 -6.13 9.04 1.53
N GLU A 14 -5.75 9.80 0.51
CA GLU A 14 -4.58 10.69 0.58
C GLU A 14 -4.78 11.88 1.54
N SER A 15 -6.03 12.30 1.78
CA SER A 15 -6.31 13.36 2.77
C SER A 15 -6.06 12.92 4.20
N LEU A 16 -6.08 11.61 4.48
CA LEU A 16 -5.90 11.03 5.81
C LEU A 16 -4.43 10.88 6.21
N ILE A 17 -3.51 11.00 5.25
CA ILE A 17 -2.08 10.85 5.47
C ILE A 17 -1.32 12.11 5.03
N PRO A 18 -0.14 12.41 5.60
CA PRO A 18 0.67 13.56 5.19
C PRO A 18 1.51 13.31 3.92
N GLN A 19 1.81 12.05 3.56
CA GLN A 19 2.66 11.70 2.43
C GLN A 19 2.01 12.08 1.09
N ARG A 20 2.82 12.48 0.10
CA ARG A 20 2.38 12.94 -1.21
C ARG A 20 3.17 12.27 -2.32
N PHE A 21 2.62 12.27 -3.53
CA PHE A 21 3.29 11.76 -4.73
C PHE A 21 4.72 12.36 -4.85
N PRO A 22 5.75 11.57 -5.18
CA PRO A 22 5.72 10.17 -5.64
C PRO A 22 5.85 9.12 -4.52
N PHE A 23 5.65 9.49 -3.26
CA PHE A 23 5.84 8.61 -2.10
C PHE A 23 4.55 8.02 -1.54
N VAL A 24 3.36 8.24 -2.14
CA VAL A 24 2.12 7.59 -1.66
C VAL A 24 2.18 6.09 -1.95
N MET A 25 2.05 5.28 -0.89
CA MET A 25 2.14 3.82 -0.90
C MET A 25 0.86 3.17 -0.34
N VAL A 26 -0.26 3.89 -0.25
CA VAL A 26 -1.58 3.35 0.13
C VAL A 26 -2.64 3.99 -0.76
N HIS A 27 -3.64 3.22 -1.21
CA HIS A 27 -4.73 3.76 -2.05
C HIS A 27 -6.13 3.28 -1.64
N GLU A 28 -6.23 2.37 -0.68
CA GLU A 28 -7.50 1.79 -0.25
C GLU A 28 -7.49 1.51 1.26
N ILE A 29 -8.64 1.69 1.91
CA ILE A 29 -8.96 1.12 3.22
C ILE A 29 -9.99 0.02 2.99
N MET A 30 -9.57 -1.23 3.13
CA MET A 30 -10.44 -2.40 2.96
C MET A 30 -11.25 -2.66 4.23
N GLU A 31 -10.58 -2.64 5.37
CA GLU A 31 -11.16 -2.89 6.70
C GLU A 31 -10.52 -1.96 7.73
N TYR A 32 -11.30 -1.62 8.77
CA TYR A 32 -10.83 -0.83 9.90
C TYR A 32 -11.57 -1.21 11.19
N ASN A 33 -10.81 -1.26 12.28
CA ASN A 33 -11.31 -1.18 13.65
C ASN A 33 -10.31 -0.41 14.52
N GLU A 34 -10.61 -0.22 15.81
CA GLU A 34 -9.76 0.59 16.69
C GLU A 34 -8.32 0.08 16.84
N GLU A 35 -8.09 -1.21 16.59
CA GLU A 35 -6.80 -1.88 16.77
C GLU A 35 -6.11 -2.23 15.43
N ASN A 36 -6.85 -2.33 14.33
CA ASN A 36 -6.35 -2.85 13.05
C ASN A 36 -6.88 -2.07 11.85
N LEU A 37 -6.09 -2.05 10.77
CA LEU A 37 -6.51 -1.59 9.45
C LEU A 37 -5.92 -2.50 8.37
N ILE A 38 -6.70 -2.78 7.34
CA ILE A 38 -6.23 -3.44 6.11
C ILE A 38 -6.20 -2.38 5.00
N SER A 39 -5.00 -2.07 4.50
CA SER A 39 -4.80 -1.12 3.40
C SER A 39 -4.46 -1.85 2.09
N GLY A 40 -4.90 -1.28 0.97
CA GLY A 40 -4.49 -1.71 -0.37
C GLY A 40 -3.36 -0.87 -0.95
N PHE A 41 -2.48 -1.50 -1.72
CA PHE A 41 -1.47 -0.83 -2.54
C PHE A 41 -1.27 -1.56 -3.87
N GLU A 42 -1.33 -0.83 -4.98
CA GLU A 42 -1.07 -1.35 -6.32
C GLU A 42 0.33 -0.92 -6.76
N ILE A 43 1.18 -1.90 -7.04
CA ILE A 43 2.56 -1.65 -7.48
C ILE A 43 2.53 -1.36 -8.99
N LYS A 44 2.86 -0.12 -9.36
CA LYS A 44 3.02 0.30 -10.75
C LYS A 44 4.49 0.24 -11.17
N GLU A 45 4.75 0.02 -12.45
CA GLU A 45 6.11 -0.08 -13.01
C GLU A 45 6.93 1.20 -12.81
N ASP A 46 6.26 2.36 -12.75
CA ASP A 46 6.86 3.68 -12.54
C ASP A 46 7.00 4.07 -11.06
N ASN A 47 6.68 3.17 -10.13
CA ASN A 47 6.83 3.42 -8.72
C ASN A 47 8.31 3.58 -8.34
N ILE A 48 8.62 4.55 -7.48
CA ILE A 48 9.99 4.90 -7.08
C ILE A 48 10.76 3.76 -6.38
N PHE A 49 10.05 2.76 -5.85
CA PHE A 49 10.64 1.57 -5.24
C PHE A 49 10.65 0.37 -6.19
N VAL A 50 10.40 0.55 -7.49
CA VAL A 50 10.65 -0.49 -8.50
C VAL A 50 12.04 -0.28 -9.09
N GLN A 51 12.84 -1.35 -9.08
CA GLN A 51 14.14 -1.42 -9.75
C GLN A 51 14.21 -2.73 -10.53
N GLU A 52 14.60 -2.68 -11.79
CA GLU A 52 14.69 -3.86 -12.67
C GLU A 52 13.39 -4.71 -12.68
N ALA A 53 12.23 -4.04 -12.71
CA ALA A 53 10.89 -4.65 -12.63
C ALA A 53 10.58 -5.42 -11.34
N ILE A 54 11.37 -5.19 -10.28
CA ILE A 54 11.18 -5.77 -8.95
C ILE A 54 10.84 -4.67 -7.96
N PHE A 55 9.75 -4.85 -7.20
CA PHE A 55 9.41 -3.97 -6.09
C PHE A 55 10.32 -4.24 -4.91
N GLN A 56 11.04 -3.21 -4.48
CA GLN A 56 12.05 -3.32 -3.45
C GLN A 56 11.43 -3.44 -2.06
N ALA A 57 12.12 -4.12 -1.15
CA ALA A 57 11.70 -4.29 0.24
C ALA A 57 11.45 -2.95 0.96
N SER A 58 12.16 -1.88 0.58
CA SER A 58 11.91 -0.53 1.11
C SER A 58 10.49 -0.04 0.82
N GLY A 59 9.91 -0.39 -0.33
CA GLY A 59 8.53 -0.07 -0.67
C GLY A 59 7.52 -0.83 0.19
N LEU A 60 7.83 -2.08 0.59
CA LEU A 60 7.02 -2.83 1.55
C LEU A 60 7.03 -2.17 2.94
N ILE A 61 8.21 -1.72 3.39
CA ILE A 61 8.35 -1.00 4.67
C ILE A 61 7.59 0.33 4.62
N GLU A 62 7.69 1.08 3.53
CA GLU A 62 6.97 2.35 3.37
C GLU A 62 5.46 2.13 3.33
N HIS A 63 4.98 1.10 2.62
CA HIS A 63 3.57 0.69 2.66
C HIS A 63 3.12 0.43 4.10
N GLN A 64 3.85 -0.38 4.87
CA GLN A 64 3.53 -0.65 6.28
C GLN A 64 3.50 0.61 7.14
N ALA A 65 4.48 1.51 6.98
CA ALA A 65 4.52 2.78 7.70
C ALA A 65 3.30 3.65 7.39
N GLN A 66 2.90 3.72 6.12
CA GLN A 66 1.73 4.47 5.68
C GLN A 66 0.41 3.81 6.07
N SER A 67 0.32 2.48 6.16
CA SER A 67 -0.85 1.79 6.71
C SER A 67 -1.09 2.19 8.17
N VAL A 68 -0.03 2.32 8.97
CA VAL A 68 -0.13 2.79 10.36
C VAL A 68 -0.55 4.27 10.42
N ALA A 69 0.01 5.10 9.54
CA ALA A 69 -0.42 6.50 9.41
C ALA A 69 -1.88 6.61 9.00
N LEU A 70 -2.34 5.77 8.07
CA LEU A 70 -3.70 5.71 7.56
C LEU A 70 -4.69 5.26 8.63
N HIS A 71 -4.32 4.28 9.48
CA HIS A 71 -5.11 3.88 10.66
C HIS A 71 -5.33 5.08 11.59
N THR A 72 -4.26 5.79 11.93
CA THR A 72 -4.32 6.98 12.78
C THR A 72 -5.13 8.09 12.11
N GLY A 73 -4.90 8.34 10.82
CA GLY A 73 -5.62 9.33 10.02
C GLY A 73 -7.12 9.09 10.01
N TYR A 74 -7.53 7.86 9.69
CA TYR A 74 -8.94 7.48 9.67
C TYR A 74 -9.57 7.55 11.07
N LYS A 75 -8.86 7.13 12.13
CA LYS A 75 -9.31 7.29 13.52
C LYS A 75 -9.61 8.75 13.86
N TYR A 76 -8.74 9.68 13.50
CA TYR A 76 -8.92 11.10 13.79
C TYR A 76 -10.00 11.73 12.93
N TYR A 77 -10.13 11.31 11.66
CA TYR A 77 -11.27 11.67 10.81
C TYR A 77 -12.62 11.29 11.44
N LEU A 78 -12.75 10.06 11.95
CA LEU A 78 -13.98 9.61 12.65
C LEU A 78 -14.27 10.43 13.92
N LEU A 79 -13.24 10.98 14.55
CA LEU A 79 -13.37 11.87 15.73
C LEU A 79 -13.60 13.34 15.35
N GLY A 80 -13.58 13.70 14.06
CA GLY A 80 -13.65 15.08 13.60
C GLY A 80 -12.44 15.93 14.02
N LYS A 81 -11.25 15.33 14.06
CA LYS A 81 -10.00 15.96 14.50
C LYS A 81 -8.91 15.84 13.43
N ASP A 82 -7.91 16.72 13.52
CA ASP A 82 -6.71 16.63 12.70
C ASP A 82 -5.82 15.49 13.18
N ALA A 83 -5.31 14.69 12.24
CA ALA A 83 -4.39 13.61 12.55
C ALA A 83 -3.04 14.16 13.03
N PRO A 84 -2.45 13.60 14.09
CA PRO A 84 -1.11 13.97 14.54
C PRO A 84 -0.06 13.46 13.55
N THR A 85 1.09 14.15 13.48
CA THR A 85 2.25 13.60 12.80
C THR A 85 2.81 12.42 13.59
N GLY A 86 2.85 11.24 12.96
CA GLY A 86 3.48 10.03 13.50
C GLY A 86 4.88 9.81 12.94
N TYR A 87 5.75 9.21 13.74
CA TYR A 87 7.09 8.78 13.32
C TYR A 87 7.27 7.30 13.63
N ILE A 88 7.84 6.55 12.69
CA ILE A 88 8.31 5.20 12.97
C ILE A 88 9.62 5.30 13.75
N GLY A 89 9.57 4.98 15.05
CA GLY A 89 10.75 5.06 15.92
C GLY A 89 11.75 3.92 15.70
N ALA A 90 11.25 2.70 15.50
CA ALA A 90 12.07 1.52 15.23
C ALA A 90 11.25 0.43 14.54
N ILE A 91 11.92 -0.37 13.71
CA ILE A 91 11.40 -1.63 13.19
C ILE A 91 12.15 -2.74 13.94
N LYS A 92 11.42 -3.59 14.66
CA LYS A 92 12.03 -4.65 15.47
C LYS A 92 12.65 -5.76 14.62
N SER A 93 11.91 -6.20 13.60
CA SER A 93 12.30 -7.27 12.69
C SER A 93 11.51 -7.12 11.40
N PHE A 94 12.16 -7.36 10.26
CA PHE A 94 11.54 -7.33 8.95
C PHE A 94 12.20 -8.41 8.08
N GLU A 95 11.38 -9.15 7.35
CA GLU A 95 11.79 -10.17 6.40
C GLU A 95 10.96 -9.97 5.14
N ALA A 96 11.63 -10.00 3.98
CA ALA A 96 10.99 -9.96 2.68
C ALA A 96 11.52 -11.12 1.86
N GLU A 97 10.60 -11.94 1.36
CA GLU A 97 10.92 -13.04 0.47
C GLU A 97 10.47 -12.67 -0.95
N ASN A 98 11.37 -12.88 -1.91
CA ASN A 98 10.98 -12.79 -3.30
C ASN A 98 10.11 -13.99 -3.61
N SER A 99 8.85 -13.73 -3.93
CA SER A 99 7.99 -14.72 -4.57
C SER A 99 8.45 -14.85 -6.01
N SER A 100 9.55 -15.58 -6.25
CA SER A 100 9.90 -16.08 -7.59
C SER A 100 8.89 -17.15 -7.98
N GLY A 101 7.64 -16.73 -8.16
CA GLY A 101 6.67 -17.50 -8.90
C GLY A 101 7.21 -17.59 -10.31
N ASN A 102 7.53 -18.81 -10.73
CA ASN A 102 7.58 -19.18 -12.14
C ASN A 102 6.25 -18.77 -12.80
N ARG A 103 6.10 -17.50 -13.17
CA ARG A 103 5.24 -17.12 -14.27
C ARG A 103 5.96 -17.65 -15.49
N ARG A 104 5.83 -18.96 -15.75
CA ARG A 104 6.06 -19.47 -17.10
C ARG A 104 5.24 -18.54 -18.00
N PRO A 105 5.83 -17.95 -19.04
CA PRO A 105 5.01 -17.31 -20.06
C PRO A 105 3.92 -18.32 -20.45
N PRO A 106 2.68 -17.88 -20.73
CA PRO A 106 1.66 -18.78 -21.24
C PRO A 106 2.31 -19.57 -22.38
N ASP A 107 2.23 -20.91 -22.30
CA ASP A 107 2.70 -21.80 -23.35
C ASP A 107 2.00 -21.32 -24.62
N ILE A 108 2.69 -20.52 -25.43
CA ILE A 108 2.24 -20.19 -26.77
C ILE A 108 2.52 -21.48 -27.48
N GLY A 109 1.52 -22.37 -27.48
CA GLY A 109 1.60 -23.65 -28.16
C GLY A 109 2.26 -23.41 -29.50
N SER A 110 3.40 -24.05 -29.71
CA SER A 110 3.99 -24.15 -31.02
C SER A 110 3.03 -24.99 -31.85
N ASP A 111 1.99 -24.37 -32.38
CA ASP A 111 1.33 -24.81 -33.60
C ASP A 111 2.40 -24.70 -34.69
N ASN A 112 3.24 -25.73 -34.76
CA ASN A 112 4.07 -25.98 -35.91
C ASN A 112 3.23 -26.87 -36.84
N PRO A 113 2.73 -26.35 -37.96
CA PRO A 113 2.00 -27.17 -38.92
C PRO A 113 3.03 -27.87 -39.81
N GLU A 114 3.35 -29.13 -39.49
CA GLU A 114 3.74 -30.14 -40.49
C GLU A 114 3.17 -31.51 -40.11
#